data_AF-A0A182EUZ8-F1
#
_entry.id   AF-A0A182EUZ8-F1
#
_cell.length_a   1.000
_cell.length_b   1.000
_cell.length_c   1.000
_cell.angle_alpha   90.00
_cell.angle_beta   90.00
_cell.angle_gamma   90.00
#
_symmetry.space_group_name_H-M   'P 1'
#
loop_
_entity.id
_entity.type
_entity.pdbx_description
1 polymer ?
#
loop_
_entity_poly.entity_id
_entity_poly.type
_entity_poly.pdbx_seq_one_letter_code
_entity_poly.pdbx_strand_id
1 'polypeptide(L)'
;MKLFGNAKTTRNDNSSRFGRNINLRFTNNGAIESAKFEQYLLEKSRVVSQASNERNYHIFYCLLAGLTSSEKQQLSLNDASDFYYLNQGGALEVESRNDAANLVEIRSSMKVLMFKDSEIWSIFKILAALLHIGNIKYIATTVDKMEAARITDTVEIEIIANLLSIDKQSLLNTLTTRTLLVGMERVVSCLNAEQALDIRDIFVKAIYHRLFLHIIDKINETMNRIRKEKSQSNSISILDIFGFENFARNSFEQFCINYSNEALQQLCINFIFKIEQ
;
A
#
# COMPACT_ATOMS: atom_id res chain seq x y z
N MET A 1 -1.84 -9.01 -5.56
CA MET A 1 -2.72 -8.51 -4.48
C MET A 1 -2.21 -8.91 -3.09
N LYS A 2 -2.17 -10.20 -2.71
CA LYS A 2 -1.80 -10.63 -1.34
C LYS A 2 -0.50 -10.03 -0.82
N LEU A 3 0.61 -10.11 -1.56
CA LEU A 3 1.89 -9.60 -1.06
C LEU A 3 1.96 -8.06 -0.92
N PHE A 4 1.09 -7.33 -1.62
CA PHE A 4 0.92 -5.88 -1.51
C PHE A 4 -0.15 -5.46 -0.51
N GLY A 5 -0.87 -6.42 0.07
CA GLY A 5 -2.04 -6.16 0.89
C GLY A 5 -2.07 -6.97 2.19
N ASN A 6 -1.13 -7.88 2.38
CA ASN A 6 -1.00 -8.70 3.58
C ASN A 6 0.28 -8.34 4.33
N ALA A 7 0.23 -8.52 5.64
CA ALA A 7 1.34 -8.29 6.55
C ALA A 7 1.26 -9.23 7.76
N LYS A 8 2.38 -9.38 8.47
CA LYS A 8 2.40 -10.03 9.78
C LYS A 8 1.78 -9.10 10.82
N THR A 9 0.82 -9.63 11.57
CA THR A 9 0.30 -9.04 12.81
C THR A 9 0.66 -9.94 14.00
N THR A 10 0.36 -9.49 15.21
CA THR A 10 0.53 -10.31 16.44
C THR A 10 -0.30 -11.60 16.45
N ARG A 11 -1.32 -11.72 15.60
CA ARG A 11 -2.26 -12.86 15.56
C ARG A 11 -2.10 -13.74 14.33
N ASN A 12 -1.53 -13.22 13.25
CA ASN A 12 -1.46 -13.91 11.96
C ASN A 12 -0.28 -13.40 11.14
N ASP A 13 0.60 -14.32 10.75
CA ASP A 13 1.80 -14.03 9.95
C ASP A 13 1.50 -13.57 8.51
N ASN A 14 0.28 -13.77 8.02
CA ASN A 14 -0.14 -13.42 6.66
C ASN A 14 -1.54 -12.78 6.66
N SER A 15 -1.81 -11.91 7.64
CA SER A 15 -3.09 -11.22 7.76
C SER A 15 -3.36 -10.36 6.53
N SER A 16 -4.53 -10.53 5.91
CA SER A 16 -5.04 -9.54 4.95
C SER A 16 -5.19 -8.20 5.67
N ARG A 17 -4.68 -7.11 5.06
CA ARG A 17 -4.79 -5.69 5.47
C ARG A 17 -5.58 -4.85 4.43
N PHE A 18 -6.35 -5.52 3.56
CA PHE A 18 -7.47 -5.00 2.75
C PHE A 18 -8.60 -6.04 2.70
N GLY A 19 -9.84 -5.61 2.55
CA GLY A 19 -10.97 -6.47 2.17
C GLY A 19 -11.06 -6.61 0.65
N ARG A 20 -11.56 -7.75 0.16
CA ARG A 20 -11.76 -7.99 -1.28
C ARG A 20 -13.10 -8.62 -1.59
N ASN A 21 -13.70 -8.19 -2.68
CA ASN A 21 -14.80 -8.88 -3.33
C ASN A 21 -14.34 -9.39 -4.69
N ILE A 22 -14.47 -10.69 -4.91
CA ILE A 22 -14.14 -11.34 -6.18
C ILE A 22 -15.46 -11.72 -6.84
N ASN A 23 -15.86 -10.96 -7.86
CA ASN A 23 -17.04 -11.27 -8.66
C ASN A 23 -16.63 -12.15 -9.84
N LEU A 24 -16.99 -13.43 -9.78
CA LEU A 24 -16.82 -14.41 -10.84
C LEU A 24 -18.06 -14.39 -11.74
N ARG A 25 -17.87 -14.26 -13.04
CA ARG A 25 -18.94 -14.30 -14.04
C ARG A 25 -18.89 -15.59 -14.82
N PHE A 26 -20.06 -16.13 -15.10
CA PHE A 26 -20.21 -17.41 -15.78
C PHE A 26 -20.95 -17.24 -17.09
N THR A 27 -20.56 -18.04 -18.08
CA THR A 27 -21.35 -18.24 -19.29
C THR A 27 -22.64 -18.96 -18.95
N ASN A 28 -23.60 -18.95 -19.88
CA ASN A 28 -24.86 -19.70 -19.74
C ASN A 28 -24.63 -21.21 -19.53
N ASN A 29 -23.46 -21.71 -19.91
CA ASN A 29 -23.08 -23.11 -19.83
C ASN A 29 -22.37 -23.45 -18.51
N GLY A 30 -22.23 -22.48 -17.59
CA GLY A 30 -21.60 -22.64 -16.28
C GLY A 30 -20.07 -22.53 -16.28
N ALA A 31 -19.43 -22.19 -17.41
CA ALA A 31 -17.98 -21.97 -17.46
C ALA A 31 -17.62 -20.55 -17.00
N ILE A 32 -16.45 -20.38 -16.35
CA ILE A 32 -15.97 -19.06 -15.93
C ILE A 32 -15.63 -18.23 -17.18
N GLU A 33 -16.27 -17.08 -17.31
CA GLU A 33 -16.05 -16.13 -18.40
C GLU A 33 -15.02 -15.05 -18.01
N SER A 34 -15.17 -14.48 -16.82
CA SER A 34 -14.31 -13.39 -16.33
C SER A 34 -14.37 -13.27 -14.81
N ALA A 35 -13.45 -12.51 -14.25
CA ALA A 35 -13.45 -12.15 -12.83
C ALA A 35 -13.21 -10.65 -12.68
N LYS A 36 -13.92 -10.02 -11.74
CA LYS A 36 -13.67 -8.64 -11.30
C LYS A 36 -13.27 -8.64 -9.83
N PHE A 37 -12.18 -7.96 -9.53
CA PHE A 37 -11.65 -7.77 -8.19
C PHE A 37 -11.96 -6.35 -7.73
N GLU A 38 -12.60 -6.23 -6.57
CA GLU A 38 -12.86 -4.98 -5.89
C GLU A 38 -12.14 -5.02 -4.53
N GLN A 39 -11.52 -3.91 -4.14
CA GLN A 39 -10.85 -3.79 -2.84
C GLN A 39 -11.57 -2.79 -1.95
N TYR A 40 -11.49 -3.02 -0.65
CA TYR A 40 -12.04 -2.16 0.39
C TYR A 40 -11.03 -1.97 1.50
N LEU A 41 -10.96 -0.75 2.03
CA LEU A 41 -10.29 -0.44 3.30
C LEU A 41 -8.85 -0.98 3.41
N LEU A 42 -8.00 -0.71 2.41
CA LEU A 42 -6.55 -0.91 2.59
C LEU A 42 -6.07 -0.11 3.81
N GLU A 43 -5.42 -0.77 4.77
CA GLU A 43 -4.84 -0.16 5.97
C GLU A 43 -3.58 0.64 5.60
N LYS A 44 -3.81 1.86 5.09
CA LYS A 44 -2.73 2.75 4.60
C LYS A 44 -1.73 3.10 5.69
N SER A 45 -2.18 3.25 6.94
CA SER A 45 -1.34 3.57 8.10
C SER A 45 -0.19 2.59 8.29
N ARG A 46 -0.38 1.31 7.95
CA ARG A 46 0.66 0.28 8.05
C ARG A 46 1.93 0.57 7.26
N VAL A 47 1.82 1.30 6.15
CA VAL A 47 2.99 1.60 5.31
C VAL A 47 4.01 2.45 6.06
N VAL A 48 3.56 3.31 6.97
CA VAL A 48 4.43 4.28 7.67
C VAL A 48 4.68 3.94 9.13
N SER A 49 3.84 3.09 9.73
CA SER A 49 3.95 2.71 11.14
C SER A 49 3.45 1.29 11.38
N GLN A 50 4.10 0.57 12.29
CA GLN A 50 3.72 -0.77 12.71
C GLN A 50 3.78 -0.89 14.23
N ALA A 51 2.87 -1.66 14.81
CA ALA A 51 2.95 -2.01 16.22
C ALA A 51 4.12 -2.97 16.49
N SER A 52 4.52 -3.06 17.76
CA SER A 52 5.57 -4.00 18.18
C SER A 52 5.22 -5.43 17.78
N ASN A 53 6.22 -6.16 17.27
CA ASN A 53 6.17 -7.51 16.72
C ASN A 53 5.38 -7.67 15.41
N GLU A 54 4.95 -6.57 14.78
CA GLU A 54 4.30 -6.58 13.47
C GLU A 54 5.27 -6.20 12.35
N ARG A 55 4.88 -6.52 11.10
CA ARG A 55 5.59 -6.09 9.89
C ARG A 55 4.80 -5.08 9.09
N ASN A 56 5.53 -4.38 8.23
CA ASN A 56 4.96 -3.71 7.08
C ASN A 56 4.48 -4.76 6.05
N TYR A 57 3.91 -4.31 4.93
CA TYR A 57 3.45 -5.20 3.86
C TYR A 57 4.59 -6.11 3.34
N HIS A 58 4.25 -7.37 3.05
CA HIS A 58 5.25 -8.38 2.68
C HIS A 58 6.11 -7.98 1.48
N ILE A 59 5.55 -7.24 0.53
CA ILE A 59 6.25 -6.83 -0.70
C ILE A 59 7.57 -6.10 -0.43
N PHE A 60 7.67 -5.27 0.61
CA PHE A 60 8.92 -4.55 0.90
C PHE A 60 10.06 -5.50 1.26
N TYR A 61 9.77 -6.50 2.09
CA TYR A 61 10.75 -7.49 2.50
C TYR A 61 11.04 -8.49 1.36
N CYS A 62 10.03 -8.85 0.57
CA CYS A 62 10.24 -9.64 -0.66
C CYS A 62 11.18 -8.92 -1.62
N LEU A 63 10.99 -7.61 -1.82
CA LEU A 63 11.85 -6.78 -2.65
C LEU A 63 13.30 -6.80 -2.15
N LEU A 64 13.51 -6.55 -0.86
CA LEU A 64 14.86 -6.53 -0.27
C LEU A 64 15.52 -7.92 -0.25
N ALA A 65 14.77 -9.00 -0.07
CA ALA A 65 15.32 -10.35 -0.03
C ALA A 65 15.57 -10.93 -1.43
N GLY A 66 14.72 -10.63 -2.41
CA GLY A 66 14.70 -11.30 -3.71
C GLY A 66 15.39 -10.57 -4.86
N LEU A 67 15.71 -9.27 -4.73
CA LEU A 67 16.42 -8.54 -5.77
C LEU A 67 17.89 -8.95 -5.83
N THR A 68 18.45 -8.97 -7.05
CA THR A 68 19.89 -9.16 -7.26
C THR A 68 20.68 -7.96 -6.73
N SER A 69 21.97 -8.15 -6.45
CA SER A 69 22.83 -7.05 -5.98
C SER A 69 22.88 -5.87 -6.96
N SER A 70 22.86 -6.15 -8.28
CA SER A 70 22.80 -5.10 -9.30
C SER A 70 21.49 -4.33 -9.26
N GLU A 71 20.36 -5.00 -9.09
CA GLU A 71 19.05 -4.33 -8.99
C GLU A 71 18.95 -3.51 -7.70
N LYS A 72 19.44 -4.04 -6.57
CA LYS A 72 19.52 -3.29 -5.30
C LYS A 72 20.33 -2.02 -5.46
N GLN A 73 21.50 -2.09 -6.10
CA GLN A 73 22.34 -0.93 -6.36
C GLN A 73 21.62 0.12 -7.22
N GLN A 74 20.90 -0.29 -8.27
CA GLN A 74 20.12 0.62 -9.12
C GLN A 74 18.96 1.31 -8.37
N LEU A 75 18.45 0.67 -7.31
CA LEU A 75 17.37 1.20 -6.47
C LEU A 75 17.90 1.86 -5.18
N SER A 76 19.22 1.95 -5.01
CA SER A 76 19.90 2.38 -3.79
C SER A 76 19.40 1.66 -2.54
N LEU A 77 19.07 0.38 -2.63
CA LEU A 77 18.51 -0.39 -1.51
C LEU A 77 19.59 -1.04 -0.65
N ASN A 78 19.45 -0.87 0.67
CA ASN A 78 20.28 -1.51 1.70
C ASN A 78 19.46 -2.58 2.45
N ASP A 79 19.84 -2.92 3.69
CA ASP A 79 19.16 -3.93 4.48
C ASP A 79 17.84 -3.40 5.07
N ALA A 80 16.94 -4.30 5.42
CA ALA A 80 15.62 -3.92 5.94
C ALA A 80 15.71 -3.09 7.24
N SER A 81 16.76 -3.29 8.04
CA SER A 81 17.04 -2.51 9.25
C SER A 81 17.35 -1.04 8.98
N ASP A 82 17.82 -0.70 7.79
CA ASP A 82 18.24 0.66 7.43
C ASP A 82 17.06 1.56 7.04
N PHE A 83 15.87 0.99 6.89
CA PHE A 83 14.67 1.72 6.49
C PHE A 83 13.72 1.90 7.66
N TYR A 84 13.45 3.17 8.00
CA TYR A 84 12.56 3.55 9.09
C TYR A 84 11.18 2.88 9.01
N TYR A 85 10.62 2.72 7.82
CA TYR A 85 9.32 2.08 7.64
C TYR A 85 9.31 0.56 7.79
N LEU A 86 10.46 -0.09 7.95
CA LEU A 86 10.55 -1.55 8.11
C LEU A 86 11.05 -1.96 9.50
N ASN A 87 11.73 -1.07 10.23
CA ASN A 87 12.37 -1.39 11.51
C ASN A 87 11.55 -1.00 12.76
N GLN A 88 10.48 -0.19 12.63
CA GLN A 88 9.66 0.26 13.76
C GLN A 88 8.96 -0.88 14.51
N GLY A 89 8.46 -1.88 13.78
CA GLY A 89 7.76 -3.02 14.38
C GLY A 89 8.68 -4.04 15.08
N GLY A 90 10.00 -3.96 14.88
CA GLY A 90 10.98 -4.86 15.49
C GLY A 90 10.97 -6.31 14.98
N ALA A 91 10.14 -6.63 13.97
CA ALA A 91 10.10 -7.95 13.33
C ALA A 91 10.49 -7.82 11.86
N LEU A 92 11.72 -8.20 11.48
CA LEU A 92 12.17 -8.16 10.08
C LEU A 92 11.89 -9.48 9.34
N GLU A 93 11.96 -10.60 10.06
CA GLU A 93 11.81 -11.95 9.51
C GLU A 93 10.53 -12.64 10.00
N VAL A 94 10.09 -13.63 9.21
CA VAL A 94 8.97 -14.52 9.52
C VAL A 94 9.40 -15.92 9.14
N GLU A 95 9.58 -16.81 10.12
CA GLU A 95 10.11 -18.17 9.92
C GLU A 95 9.30 -18.97 8.89
N SER A 96 7.98 -18.77 8.85
CA SER A 96 7.07 -19.47 7.95
C SER A 96 7.15 -19.02 6.49
N ARG A 97 8.00 -18.04 6.13
CA ARG A 97 8.04 -17.43 4.79
C ARG A 97 9.45 -17.28 4.24
N ASN A 98 9.60 -17.61 2.95
CA ASN A 98 10.80 -17.29 2.17
C ASN A 98 10.53 -16.05 1.29
N ASP A 99 10.89 -14.86 1.77
CA ASP A 99 10.59 -13.59 1.09
C ASP A 99 11.33 -13.47 -0.27
N ALA A 100 12.52 -14.08 -0.43
CA ALA A 100 13.23 -14.11 -1.71
C ALA A 100 12.50 -14.94 -2.76
N ALA A 101 12.07 -16.16 -2.41
CA ALA A 101 11.28 -17.02 -3.29
C ALA A 101 9.93 -16.38 -3.66
N ASN A 102 9.28 -15.70 -2.71
CA ASN A 102 8.04 -14.97 -2.95
C ASN A 102 8.22 -13.85 -3.99
N LEU A 103 9.36 -13.16 -4.04
CA LEU A 103 9.58 -12.14 -5.09
C LEU A 103 9.66 -12.77 -6.48
N VAL A 104 10.30 -13.93 -6.60
CA VAL A 104 10.36 -14.69 -7.86
C VAL A 104 8.95 -15.07 -8.32
N GLU A 105 8.13 -15.57 -7.41
CA GLU A 105 6.73 -15.93 -7.69
C GLU A 105 5.89 -14.70 -8.09
N ILE A 106 6.09 -13.54 -7.44
CA ILE A 106 5.43 -12.28 -7.82
C ILE A 106 5.79 -11.89 -9.25
N ARG A 107 7.07 -11.91 -9.61
CA ARG A 107 7.52 -11.52 -10.95
C ARG A 107 6.86 -12.42 -11.99
N SER A 108 6.88 -13.74 -11.78
CA SER A 108 6.20 -14.70 -12.65
C SER A 108 4.69 -14.46 -12.73
N SER A 109 4.04 -14.21 -11.60
CA SER A 109 2.60 -13.91 -11.55
C SER A 109 2.24 -12.63 -12.30
N MET A 110 3.05 -11.57 -12.15
CA MET A 110 2.88 -10.32 -12.89
C MET A 110 3.06 -10.53 -14.39
N LYS A 111 3.96 -11.41 -14.83
CA LYS A 111 4.10 -11.79 -16.24
C LYS A 111 2.88 -12.50 -16.79
N VAL A 112 2.31 -13.44 -16.04
CA VAL A 112 1.05 -14.12 -16.41
C VAL A 112 -0.10 -13.11 -16.52
N LEU A 113 -0.09 -12.10 -15.65
CA LEU A 113 -1.04 -10.97 -15.68
C LEU A 113 -0.66 -9.86 -16.68
N MET A 114 0.22 -10.16 -17.65
CA MET A 114 0.58 -9.29 -18.77
C MET A 114 1.23 -7.95 -18.38
N PHE A 115 1.88 -7.88 -17.21
CA PHE A 115 2.73 -6.75 -16.87
C PHE A 115 4.04 -6.81 -17.66
N LYS A 116 4.41 -5.69 -18.28
CA LYS A 116 5.70 -5.53 -18.97
C LYS A 116 6.83 -5.44 -17.95
N ASP A 117 8.06 -5.81 -18.35
CA ASP A 117 9.25 -5.67 -17.47
C ASP A 117 9.42 -4.23 -16.99
N SER A 118 9.18 -3.26 -17.85
CA SER A 118 9.25 -1.84 -17.50
C SER A 118 8.18 -1.44 -16.48
N GLU A 119 6.97 -2.00 -16.54
CA GLU A 119 5.92 -1.76 -15.54
C GLU A 119 6.29 -2.36 -14.19
N ILE A 120 6.79 -3.60 -14.17
CA ILE A 120 7.27 -4.27 -12.94
C ILE A 120 8.42 -3.47 -12.32
N TRP A 121 9.37 -3.03 -13.14
CA TRP A 121 10.50 -2.22 -12.68
C TRP A 121 10.04 -0.87 -12.11
N SER A 122 9.07 -0.21 -12.73
CA SER A 122 8.48 1.02 -12.20
C SER A 122 7.79 0.79 -10.84
N ILE A 123 7.11 -0.35 -10.65
CA ILE A 123 6.56 -0.72 -9.34
C ILE A 123 7.67 -0.85 -8.30
N PHE A 124 8.79 -1.49 -8.64
CA PHE A 124 9.95 -1.63 -7.74
C PHE A 124 10.60 -0.29 -7.41
N LYS A 125 10.74 0.61 -8.40
CA LYS A 125 11.19 1.99 -8.17
C LYS A 125 10.30 2.75 -7.20
N ILE A 126 8.97 2.64 -7.35
CA ILE A 126 8.02 3.29 -6.43
C ILE A 126 8.19 2.72 -5.03
N LEU A 127 8.24 1.39 -4.86
CA LEU A 127 8.42 0.76 -3.55
C LEU A 127 9.74 1.18 -2.89
N ALA A 128 10.84 1.20 -3.64
CA ALA A 128 12.13 1.68 -3.15
C ALA A 128 12.08 3.15 -2.73
N ALA A 129 11.47 4.01 -3.55
CA ALA A 129 11.30 5.43 -3.22
C ALA A 129 10.49 5.63 -1.94
N LEU A 130 9.46 4.82 -1.68
CA LEU A 130 8.70 4.89 -0.43
C LEU A 130 9.56 4.57 0.80
N LEU A 131 10.49 3.62 0.69
CA LEU A 131 11.42 3.31 1.77
C LEU A 131 12.38 4.47 2.06
N HIS A 132 12.96 5.06 1.00
CA HIS A 132 13.82 6.24 1.09
C HIS A 132 13.11 7.47 1.65
N ILE A 133 11.84 7.70 1.26
CA ILE A 133 11.04 8.79 1.83
C ILE A 133 10.93 8.64 3.35
N GLY A 134 10.79 7.41 3.87
CA GLY A 134 10.73 7.17 5.32
C GLY A 134 12.00 7.56 6.09
N ASN A 135 13.15 7.58 5.41
CA ASN A 135 14.44 7.95 5.99
C ASN A 135 14.71 9.45 6.00
N ILE A 136 13.84 10.28 5.39
CA ILE A 136 13.97 11.73 5.44
C ILE A 136 13.86 12.21 6.88
N LYS A 137 14.89 12.96 7.31
CA LYS A 137 14.98 13.60 8.62
C LYS A 137 14.80 15.12 8.48
N TYR A 138 14.01 15.67 9.40
CA TYR A 138 13.74 17.10 9.49
C TYR A 138 14.41 17.68 10.74
N ILE A 139 14.91 18.90 10.62
CA ILE A 139 15.32 19.74 11.75
C ILE A 139 14.40 20.96 11.84
N ALA A 140 14.06 21.33 13.07
CA ALA A 140 13.37 22.57 13.35
C ALA A 140 14.30 23.76 13.10
N THR A 141 13.81 24.76 12.40
CA THR A 141 14.49 26.02 12.11
C THR A 141 13.48 27.17 12.17
N THR A 142 13.94 28.40 11.98
CA THR A 142 13.09 29.57 11.89
C THR A 142 13.31 30.26 10.54
N VAL A 143 12.23 30.59 9.85
CA VAL A 143 12.22 31.40 8.62
C VAL A 143 11.23 32.54 8.85
N ASP A 144 11.64 33.79 8.67
CA ASP A 144 10.81 34.98 8.87
C ASP A 144 10.08 35.02 10.23
N LYS A 145 10.79 34.65 11.31
CA LYS A 145 10.29 34.53 12.70
C LYS A 145 9.18 33.47 12.90
N MET A 146 8.96 32.59 11.93
CA MET A 146 8.03 31.47 12.03
C MET A 146 8.80 30.14 12.08
N GLU A 147 8.23 29.16 12.79
CA GLU A 147 8.77 27.80 12.80
C GLU A 147 8.73 27.18 11.40
N ALA A 148 9.83 26.52 11.04
CA ALA A 148 9.99 25.86 9.76
C ALA A 148 10.76 24.56 9.91
N ALA A 149 10.63 23.67 8.94
CA ALA A 149 11.34 22.42 8.84
C ALA A 149 12.36 22.49 7.71
N ARG A 150 13.58 22.04 7.96
CA ARG A 150 14.59 21.83 6.93
C ARG A 150 14.98 20.38 6.88
N ILE A 151 15.12 19.84 5.67
CA ILE A 151 15.62 18.48 5.45
C ILE A 151 17.14 18.49 5.64
N THR A 152 17.66 17.59 6.46
CA THR A 152 19.11 17.50 6.74
C THR A 152 19.88 16.78 5.67
N ASP A 153 19.28 15.72 5.10
CA ASP A 153 19.93 14.83 4.15
C ASP A 153 19.39 15.06 2.74
N THR A 154 20.21 15.65 1.88
CA THR A 154 19.86 15.90 0.48
C THR A 154 20.14 14.72 -0.43
N VAL A 155 20.83 13.68 0.06
CA VAL A 155 21.13 12.45 -0.69
C VAL A 155 19.85 11.63 -0.86
N GLU A 156 19.08 11.45 0.21
CA GLU A 156 17.78 10.75 0.15
C GLU A 156 16.85 11.41 -0.88
N ILE A 157 16.78 12.74 -0.87
CA ILE A 157 15.96 13.50 -1.82
C ILE A 157 16.42 13.28 -3.27
N GLU A 158 17.73 13.24 -3.52
CA GLU A 158 18.29 12.94 -4.83
C GLU A 158 17.90 11.54 -5.32
N ILE A 159 18.02 10.54 -4.43
CA ILE A 159 17.63 9.16 -4.72
C ILE A 159 16.15 9.09 -5.07
N ILE A 160 15.28 9.68 -4.24
CA ILE A 160 13.82 9.67 -4.44
C ILE A 160 13.44 10.37 -5.76
N ALA A 161 14.04 11.53 -6.02
CA ALA A 161 13.81 12.29 -7.25
C ALA A 161 14.17 11.47 -8.50
N ASN A 162 15.31 10.76 -8.47
CA ASN A 162 15.75 9.90 -9.57
C ASN A 162 14.85 8.66 -9.75
N LEU A 163 14.46 8.00 -8.65
CA LEU A 163 13.60 6.82 -8.69
C LEU A 163 12.20 7.14 -9.24
N LEU A 164 11.61 8.24 -8.80
CA LEU A 164 10.28 8.68 -9.24
C LEU A 164 10.33 9.52 -10.52
N SER A 165 11.53 9.88 -11.00
CA SER A 165 11.75 10.75 -12.17
C SER A 165 11.01 12.09 -12.04
N ILE A 166 11.15 12.73 -10.88
CA ILE A 166 10.55 14.03 -10.54
C ILE A 166 11.62 15.07 -10.23
N ASP A 167 11.26 16.34 -10.37
CA ASP A 167 12.16 17.44 -10.03
C ASP A 167 12.45 17.49 -8.52
N LYS A 168 13.74 17.62 -8.19
CA LYS A 168 14.25 17.64 -6.82
C LYS A 168 13.66 18.81 -6.02
N GLN A 169 13.63 20.01 -6.61
CA GLN A 169 13.17 21.20 -5.90
C GLN A 169 11.67 21.12 -5.61
N SER A 170 10.90 20.57 -6.55
CA SER A 170 9.46 20.33 -6.40
C SER A 170 9.17 19.33 -5.28
N LEU A 171 9.97 18.26 -5.16
CA LEU A 171 9.89 17.31 -4.05
C LEU A 171 10.21 17.98 -2.70
N LEU A 172 11.30 18.75 -2.64
CA LEU A 172 11.67 19.50 -1.42
C LEU A 172 10.56 20.44 -0.98
N ASN A 173 10.02 21.24 -1.91
CA ASN A 173 8.94 22.18 -1.62
C ASN A 173 7.69 21.45 -1.13
N THR A 174 7.32 20.33 -1.76
CA THR A 174 6.17 19.52 -1.36
C THR A 174 6.30 18.99 0.07
N LEU A 175 7.53 18.66 0.50
CA LEU A 175 7.80 18.07 1.81
C LEU A 175 8.10 19.07 2.93
N THR A 176 8.25 20.36 2.61
CA THR A 176 8.65 21.41 3.59
C THR A 176 7.74 22.63 3.58
N THR A 177 6.86 22.76 2.59
CA THR A 177 5.97 23.91 2.43
C THR A 177 4.53 23.47 2.18
N ARG A 178 3.59 24.39 2.44
CA ARG A 178 2.19 24.26 2.04
C ARG A 178 1.74 25.51 1.30
N THR A 179 0.87 25.31 0.33
CA THR A 179 0.19 26.40 -0.37
C THR A 179 -1.21 26.57 0.20
N LEU A 180 -1.50 27.77 0.70
CA LEU A 180 -2.80 28.17 1.21
C LEU A 180 -3.46 29.12 0.21
N LEU A 181 -4.78 28.99 0.05
CA LEU A 181 -5.59 29.96 -0.69
C LEU A 181 -6.20 30.94 0.31
N VAL A 182 -5.81 32.22 0.20
CA VAL A 182 -6.34 33.31 1.03
C VAL A 182 -7.06 34.26 0.09
N GLY A 183 -8.40 34.17 0.04
CA GLY A 183 -9.20 34.86 -0.98
C GLY A 183 -8.91 34.31 -2.38
N MET A 184 -8.39 35.16 -3.27
CA MET A 184 -7.96 34.76 -4.62
C MET A 184 -6.43 34.55 -4.74
N GLU A 185 -5.66 34.78 -3.66
CA GLU A 185 -4.21 34.69 -3.68
C GLU A 185 -3.71 33.34 -3.17
N ARG A 186 -2.59 32.87 -3.74
CA ARG A 186 -1.86 31.67 -3.28
C ARG A 186 -0.68 32.11 -2.43
N VAL A 187 -0.73 31.77 -1.15
CA VAL A 187 0.33 32.05 -0.19
C VAL A 187 1.07 30.76 0.13
N VAL A 188 2.38 30.72 -0.10
CA VAL A 188 3.24 29.60 0.29
C VAL A 188 3.78 29.87 1.69
N SER A 189 3.64 28.90 2.59
CA SER A 189 4.16 28.96 3.97
C SER A 189 4.99 27.73 4.28
N CYS A 190 6.01 27.90 5.12
CA CYS A 190 6.82 26.78 5.61
C CYS A 190 6.02 25.93 6.60
N LEU A 191 6.28 24.62 6.60
CA LEU A 191 5.77 23.67 7.58
C LEU A 191 6.73 23.61 8.77
N ASN A 192 6.23 23.44 9.99
CA ASN A 192 7.08 23.06 11.12
C ASN A 192 7.49 21.57 11.02
N ALA A 193 8.39 21.11 11.90
CA ALA A 193 8.95 19.76 11.80
C ALA A 193 7.90 18.65 11.95
N GLU A 194 6.92 18.80 12.85
CA GLU A 194 5.84 17.85 13.06
C GLU A 194 4.92 17.77 11.82
N GLN A 195 4.51 18.92 11.30
CA GLN A 195 3.69 19.00 10.08
C GLN A 195 4.41 18.41 8.87
N ALA A 196 5.72 18.63 8.75
CA ALA A 196 6.51 18.06 7.66
C ALA A 196 6.56 16.52 7.71
N LEU A 197 6.67 15.94 8.92
CA LEU A 197 6.57 14.50 9.14
C LEU A 197 5.18 13.96 8.75
N ASP A 198 4.12 14.64 9.18
CA ASP A 198 2.75 14.24 8.82
C ASP A 198 2.52 14.27 7.30
N ILE A 199 2.99 15.32 6.62
CA ILE A 199 2.88 15.46 5.16
C ILE A 199 3.67 14.37 4.45
N ARG A 200 4.88 14.07 4.90
CA ARG A 200 5.69 12.94 4.38
C ARG A 200 4.92 11.62 4.48
N ASP A 201 4.33 11.34 5.63
CA ASP A 201 3.60 10.10 5.86
C ASP A 201 2.31 10.04 5.05
N ILE A 202 1.58 11.15 4.93
CA ILE A 202 0.39 11.27 4.05
C ILE A 202 0.78 11.01 2.59
N PHE A 203 1.91 11.57 2.14
CA PHE A 203 2.41 11.40 0.78
C PHE A 203 2.71 9.92 0.48
N VAL A 204 3.40 9.23 1.39
CA VAL A 204 3.69 7.79 1.28
C VAL A 204 2.42 6.95 1.25
N LYS A 205 1.48 7.21 2.18
CA LYS A 205 0.16 6.54 2.22
C LYS A 205 -0.59 6.70 0.89
N ALA A 206 -0.58 7.91 0.32
CA ALA A 206 -1.27 8.21 -0.93
C ALA A 206 -0.64 7.48 -2.13
N ILE A 207 0.69 7.48 -2.24
CA ILE A 207 1.41 6.78 -3.32
C ILE A 207 1.18 5.27 -3.22
N TYR A 208 1.36 4.67 -2.04
CA TYR A 208 1.16 3.23 -1.87
C TYR A 208 -0.28 2.81 -2.19
N HIS A 209 -1.26 3.59 -1.74
CA HIS A 209 -2.66 3.33 -2.04
C HIS A 209 -2.94 3.38 -3.55
N ARG A 210 -2.43 4.41 -4.25
CA ARG A 210 -2.58 4.54 -5.70
C ARG A 210 -1.88 3.40 -6.46
N LEU A 211 -0.69 2.99 -6.01
CA LEU A 211 0.02 1.83 -6.55
C LEU A 211 -0.82 0.55 -6.38
N PHE A 212 -1.40 0.35 -5.20
CA PHE A 212 -2.23 -0.82 -4.93
C PHE A 212 -3.48 -0.86 -5.83
N LEU A 213 -4.17 0.27 -5.98
CA LEU A 213 -5.30 0.41 -6.91
C LEU A 213 -4.88 0.12 -8.35
N HIS A 214 -3.77 0.71 -8.80
CA HIS A 214 -3.26 0.50 -10.16
C HIS A 214 -2.96 -0.97 -10.46
N ILE A 215 -2.38 -1.70 -9.51
CA ILE A 215 -2.14 -3.15 -9.66
C ILE A 215 -3.47 -3.90 -9.83
N ILE A 216 -4.50 -3.54 -9.08
CA ILE A 216 -5.82 -4.16 -9.17
C ILE A 216 -6.50 -3.83 -10.50
N ASP A 217 -6.42 -2.58 -10.95
CA ASP A 217 -6.95 -2.17 -12.24
C ASP A 217 -6.30 -2.96 -13.38
N LYS A 218 -4.97 -3.13 -13.35
CA LYS A 218 -4.25 -3.93 -14.34
C LYS A 218 -4.64 -5.42 -14.33
N ILE A 219 -4.88 -5.98 -13.14
CA ILE A 219 -5.44 -7.34 -13.00
C ILE A 219 -6.82 -7.40 -13.65
N ASN A 220 -7.71 -6.46 -13.33
CA ASN A 220 -9.06 -6.40 -13.88
C ASN A 220 -9.06 -6.22 -15.40
N GLU A 221 -8.19 -5.39 -15.96
CA GLU A 221 -8.03 -5.24 -17.40
C GLU A 221 -7.69 -6.57 -18.08
N THR A 222 -6.79 -7.35 -17.48
CA THR A 222 -6.37 -8.66 -18.01
C THR A 222 -7.49 -9.69 -17.91
N MET A 223 -8.22 -9.71 -16.80
CA MET A 223 -9.33 -10.64 -16.58
C MET A 223 -10.57 -10.30 -17.43
N ASN A 224 -10.79 -9.02 -17.74
CA ASN A 224 -11.91 -8.57 -18.57
C ASN A 224 -11.66 -8.72 -20.07
N ARG A 225 -10.40 -8.79 -20.52
CA ARG A 225 -10.04 -9.04 -21.94
C ARG A 225 -10.55 -10.39 -22.49
N ILE A 226 -10.88 -11.32 -21.61
CA ILE A 226 -11.41 -12.65 -21.95
C ILE A 226 -12.91 -12.56 -22.36
N ARG A 227 -13.57 -11.42 -22.13
CA ARG A 227 -14.99 -11.22 -22.44
C ARG A 227 -15.24 -11.28 -23.95
N LYS A 228 -16.05 -12.26 -24.38
CA LYS A 228 -16.44 -12.40 -25.79
C LYS A 228 -17.77 -11.77 -26.17
N GLU A 229 -18.68 -11.41 -25.25
CA GLU A 229 -19.94 -10.75 -25.66
C GLU A 229 -20.69 -10.04 -24.51
N LYS A 230 -21.74 -9.27 -24.86
CA LYS A 230 -22.65 -8.58 -23.94
C LYS A 230 -23.83 -9.48 -23.53
N SER A 231 -23.60 -10.75 -23.20
CA SER A 231 -24.65 -11.62 -22.65
C SER A 231 -24.94 -11.28 -21.18
N GLN A 232 -26.20 -11.44 -20.75
CA GLN A 232 -26.55 -11.49 -19.33
C GLN A 232 -25.82 -12.69 -18.70
N SER A 233 -24.73 -12.44 -17.98
CA SER A 233 -24.00 -13.49 -17.27
C SER A 233 -24.42 -13.55 -15.81
N ASN A 234 -24.71 -14.78 -15.34
CA ASN A 234 -24.83 -15.07 -13.92
C ASN A 234 -23.48 -14.79 -13.25
N SER A 235 -23.51 -14.30 -12.00
CA SER A 235 -22.28 -14.02 -11.26
C SER A 235 -22.36 -14.48 -9.82
N ILE A 236 -21.23 -14.95 -9.30
CA ILE A 236 -21.03 -15.29 -7.89
C ILE A 236 -19.99 -14.33 -7.33
N SER A 237 -20.34 -13.67 -6.22
CA SER A 237 -19.43 -12.77 -5.51
C SER A 237 -18.88 -13.48 -4.28
N ILE A 238 -17.56 -13.55 -4.17
CA ILE A 238 -16.85 -14.11 -3.02
C ILE A 238 -16.27 -12.92 -2.24
N LEU A 239 -16.86 -12.66 -1.07
CA LEU A 239 -16.40 -11.62 -0.16
C LEU A 239 -15.39 -12.22 0.83
N ASP A 240 -14.18 -11.68 0.85
CA ASP A 240 -13.11 -12.03 1.77
C ASP A 240 -12.64 -10.73 2.46
N ILE A 241 -13.09 -10.55 3.69
CA ILE A 241 -12.81 -9.37 4.52
C ILE A 241 -12.03 -9.77 5.76
N PHE A 242 -11.49 -8.76 6.43
CA PHE A 242 -10.91 -8.90 7.77
C PHE A 242 -11.87 -9.54 8.73
N GLY A 243 -11.36 -10.41 9.61
CA GLY A 243 -12.08 -10.78 10.81
C GLY A 243 -12.16 -9.62 11.80
N PHE A 244 -13.00 -9.79 12.82
CA PHE A 244 -13.12 -8.85 13.92
C PHE A 244 -11.79 -8.69 14.68
N GLU A 245 -11.39 -7.44 14.95
CA GLU A 245 -10.13 -7.10 15.60
C GLU A 245 -10.35 -6.43 16.95
N ASN A 246 -9.52 -6.77 17.93
CA ASN A 246 -9.52 -6.09 19.23
C ASN A 246 -8.12 -6.10 19.81
N PHE A 247 -7.41 -4.98 19.68
CA PHE A 247 -6.06 -4.79 20.18
C PHE A 247 -6.05 -3.92 21.44
N ALA A 248 -4.89 -3.79 22.08
CA ALA A 248 -4.71 -2.89 23.24
C ALA A 248 -4.97 -1.42 22.89
N ARG A 249 -4.73 -1.02 21.64
CA ARG A 249 -5.12 0.28 21.08
C ARG A 249 -5.80 0.05 19.73
N ASN A 250 -7.05 0.49 19.62
CA ASN A 250 -7.84 0.40 18.39
C ASN A 250 -8.01 1.82 17.83
N SER A 251 -7.74 2.01 16.54
CA SER A 251 -7.93 3.28 15.85
C SER A 251 -9.20 3.28 15.00
N PHE A 252 -9.38 4.34 14.20
CA PHE A 252 -10.49 4.44 13.25
C PHE A 252 -10.53 3.25 12.28
N GLU A 253 -9.38 2.71 11.89
CA GLU A 253 -9.29 1.53 11.03
C GLU A 253 -9.97 0.30 11.65
N GLN A 254 -9.69 -0.02 12.92
CA GLN A 254 -10.36 -1.12 13.63
C GLN A 254 -11.86 -0.87 13.77
N PHE A 255 -12.29 0.37 14.00
CA PHE A 255 -13.71 0.71 13.99
C PHE A 255 -14.37 0.38 12.65
N CYS A 256 -13.78 0.79 11.52
CA CYS A 256 -14.31 0.47 10.19
C CYS A 256 -14.35 -1.04 9.91
N ILE A 257 -13.33 -1.77 10.35
CA ILE A 257 -13.25 -3.24 10.22
C ILE A 257 -14.37 -3.91 11.02
N ASN A 258 -14.49 -3.57 12.31
CA ASN A 258 -15.46 -4.20 13.20
C ASN A 258 -16.89 -3.82 12.84
N TYR A 259 -17.14 -2.56 12.44
CA TYR A 259 -18.45 -2.13 11.93
C TYR A 259 -18.86 -2.91 10.68
N SER A 260 -17.92 -3.17 9.76
CA SER A 260 -18.17 -3.96 8.56
C SER A 260 -18.51 -5.43 8.90
N ASN A 261 -17.83 -6.00 9.90
CA ASN A 261 -18.14 -7.33 10.43
C ASN A 261 -19.53 -7.38 11.07
N GLU A 262 -19.91 -6.37 11.85
CA GLU A 262 -21.21 -6.28 12.50
C GLU A 262 -22.35 -6.20 11.47
N ALA A 263 -22.17 -5.38 10.43
CA ALA A 263 -23.13 -5.27 9.33
C ALA A 263 -23.28 -6.58 8.55
N LEU A 264 -22.19 -7.31 8.31
CA LEU A 264 -22.22 -8.62 7.66
C LEU A 264 -22.93 -9.66 8.53
N GLN A 265 -22.64 -9.67 9.84
CA GLN A 265 -23.32 -10.55 10.79
C GLN A 265 -24.83 -10.28 10.83
N GLN A 266 -25.24 -9.02 10.85
CA GLN A 266 -26.65 -8.62 10.80
C GLN A 266 -27.33 -9.07 9.50
N LEU A 267 -26.64 -8.98 8.36
CA LEU A 267 -27.13 -9.50 7.07
C LEU A 267 -27.39 -11.01 7.14
N CYS A 268 -26.44 -11.79 7.69
CA CYS A 268 -26.58 -13.23 7.86
C CYS A 268 -27.77 -13.58 8.75
N ILE A 269 -27.89 -12.93 9.90
CA ILE A 269 -28.99 -13.12 10.85
C ILE A 269 -30.34 -12.85 10.17
N ASN A 270 -30.48 -11.73 9.47
CA ASN A 270 -31.71 -11.37 8.77
C ASN A 270 -32.07 -12.36 7.66
N PHE A 271 -31.08 -12.93 6.99
CA PHE A 271 -31.29 -13.94 5.95
C PHE A 271 -31.79 -15.26 6.54
N ILE A 272 -31.18 -15.72 7.64
CA ILE A 272 -31.60 -16.94 8.35
C ILE A 272 -33.03 -16.79 8.84
N PHE A 273 -33.36 -15.69 9.54
CA PHE A 273 -34.72 -15.47 10.04
C PHE A 273 -35.78 -15.38 8.94
N LYS A 274 -35.43 -14.87 7.75
CA LYS A 274 -36.35 -14.85 6.60
C LYS A 274 -36.60 -16.24 5.99
N ILE A 275 -35.66 -17.17 6.13
CA ILE A 275 -35.82 -18.54 5.64
C ILE A 275 -36.61 -19.39 6.64
N GLU A 276 -36.52 -19.09 7.92
CA GLU A 276 -37.21 -19.82 8.99
C GLU A 276 -38.70 -19.42 9.17
N GLN A 277 -39.17 -18.34 8.54
CA GLN A 277 -40.59 -17.93 8.48
C GLN A 277 -41.30 -18.46 7.25
#